data_AF-A0A4U9HNQ8-F1
#
_entry.id   AF-A0A4U9HNQ8-F1
#
_cell.length_a   1.000
_cell.length_b   1.000
_cell.length_c   1.000
_cell.angle_alpha   90.00
_cell.angle_beta   90.00
_cell.angle_gamma   90.00
#
_symmetry.space_group_name_H-M   'P 1'
#
loop_
_entity.id
_entity.type
_entity.pdbx_description
1 polymer ?
#
loop_
_entity_poly.entity_id
_entity_poly.type
_entity_poly.pdbx_seq_one_letter_code
_entity_poly.pdbx_strand_id
1 'polypeptide(L)'
;MLTIVLLLALAQKNLLRDSDAQDGGPLFVLPRGWVMFIGALCFIMFLAEGSMLDWSALFLTTLRGVEHSQAGLGYALFSIAMTIGRLNGDRVVNALGRYKMLLLGSLCAAVGLALAVVCDSAAIALLGFMLVGLGASNVVPILFSAAGNQHDMPANLAIASVTTLGYAAFWPDRR
;
A
#
# COMPACT_ATOMS: atom_id res chain seq x y z
N MET A 1 12.56 12.66 -19.81
CA MET A 1 11.34 13.47 -20.08
C MET A 1 10.71 13.15 -21.44
N LEU A 2 11.45 13.04 -22.55
CA LEU A 2 10.90 12.73 -23.89
C LEU A 2 10.15 11.39 -24.00
N THR A 3 10.64 10.34 -23.33
CA THR A 3 9.97 9.03 -23.27
C THR A 3 8.61 9.07 -22.59
N ILE A 4 8.45 9.89 -21.55
CA ILE A 4 7.19 10.07 -20.82
C ILE A 4 6.17 10.80 -21.71
N VAL A 5 6.61 11.82 -22.46
CA VAL A 5 5.75 12.57 -23.39
C VAL A 5 5.29 11.69 -24.55
N LEU A 6 6.18 10.85 -25.08
CA LEU A 6 5.84 9.92 -26.16
C LEU A 6 4.83 8.85 -25.71
N LEU A 7 5.01 8.29 -24.51
CA LEU A 7 4.07 7.33 -23.92
C LEU A 7 2.70 7.95 -23.63
N LEU A 8 2.66 9.20 -23.16
CA LEU A 8 1.40 9.94 -22.96
C LEU A 8 0.69 10.20 -24.29
N ALA A 9 1.41 10.61 -25.34
CA ALA A 9 0.84 10.89 -26.66
C ALA A 9 0.28 9.61 -27.34
N LEU A 10 0.94 8.47 -27.15
CA LEU A 10 0.47 7.17 -27.64
C LEU A 10 -0.71 6.64 -26.81
N ALA A 11 -0.70 6.85 -25.50
CA ALA A 11 -1.78 6.42 -24.61
C ALA A 11 -3.05 7.25 -24.78
N GLN A 12 -2.95 8.56 -25.07
CA GLN A 12 -4.10 9.46 -25.23
C GLN A 12 -5.14 8.95 -26.25
N LYS A 13 -4.69 8.29 -27.33
CA LYS A 13 -5.59 7.73 -28.36
C LYS A 13 -6.36 6.48 -27.91
N ASN A 14 -5.81 5.70 -26.99
CA ASN A 14 -6.44 4.48 -26.47
C ASN A 14 -7.14 4.71 -25.13
N LEU A 15 -6.76 5.76 -24.37
CA LEU A 15 -7.27 6.02 -23.03
C LEU A 15 -8.63 6.73 -23.02
N LEU A 16 -8.97 7.45 -24.09
CA LEU A 16 -10.23 8.19 -24.22
C LEU A 16 -11.33 7.46 -24.98
N ARG A 17 -11.04 6.27 -25.54
CA ARG A 17 -11.98 5.56 -26.42
C ARG A 17 -12.82 4.49 -25.71
N ASP A 18 -12.75 4.42 -24.39
CA ASP A 18 -13.55 3.51 -23.56
C ASP A 18 -14.26 4.24 -22.39
N SER A 19 -14.54 5.54 -22.57
CA SER A 19 -15.29 6.36 -21.59
C SER A 19 -16.64 6.83 -22.13
N ASP A 20 -17.34 6.01 -22.93
CA ASP A 20 -18.81 6.09 -23.05
C ASP A 20 -19.49 5.45 -21.82
N ALA A 21 -18.92 5.67 -20.62
CA ALA A 21 -19.51 5.27 -19.35
C ALA A 21 -20.36 6.43 -18.81
N GLN A 22 -21.59 6.50 -19.29
CA GLN A 22 -22.77 7.13 -18.67
C GLN A 22 -22.50 8.40 -17.84
N ASP A 23 -22.73 9.54 -18.49
CA ASP A 23 -23.07 10.80 -17.84
C ASP A 23 -24.06 10.59 -16.70
N GLY A 24 -23.66 10.94 -15.47
CA GLY A 24 -24.60 11.15 -14.35
C GLY A 24 -24.35 10.40 -13.03
N GLY A 25 -23.22 9.74 -12.82
CA GLY A 25 -22.88 9.17 -11.50
C GLY A 25 -22.35 10.24 -10.52
N PRO A 26 -22.82 10.31 -9.26
CA PRO A 26 -22.37 11.34 -8.32
C PRO A 26 -20.85 11.28 -8.07
N LEU A 27 -20.17 12.44 -8.12
CA LEU A 27 -18.72 12.62 -7.90
C LEU A 27 -18.20 12.14 -6.54
N PHE A 28 -19.10 11.81 -5.63
CA PHE A 28 -18.81 11.30 -4.29
C PHE A 28 -19.73 10.10 -4.02
N VAL A 29 -19.32 8.92 -4.49
CA VAL A 29 -20.02 7.68 -4.13
C VAL A 29 -19.52 7.25 -2.76
N LEU A 30 -20.32 7.51 -1.74
CA LEU A 30 -20.11 6.97 -0.40
C LEU A 30 -20.00 5.44 -0.53
N PRO A 31 -18.85 4.85 -0.16
CA PRO A 31 -18.67 3.41 -0.31
C PRO A 31 -19.70 2.70 0.56
N ARG A 32 -20.50 1.82 -0.04
CA ARG A 32 -21.50 1.01 0.67
C ARG A 32 -20.98 -0.42 0.81
N GLY A 33 -21.23 -1.03 1.98
CA GLY A 33 -20.94 -2.44 2.22
C GLY A 33 -19.44 -2.80 2.14
N TRP A 34 -19.11 -3.81 1.32
CA TRP A 34 -17.77 -4.40 1.24
C TRP A 34 -16.70 -3.42 0.73
N VAL A 35 -17.08 -2.44 -0.08
CA VAL A 35 -16.18 -1.40 -0.59
C VAL A 35 -15.67 -0.50 0.54
N MET A 36 -16.47 -0.23 1.56
CA MET A 36 -16.03 0.57 2.71
C MET A 36 -14.94 -0.16 3.49
N PHE A 37 -15.06 -1.47 3.65
CA PHE A 37 -14.05 -2.29 4.30
C PHE A 37 -12.74 -2.33 3.51
N ILE A 38 -12.82 -2.48 2.18
CA ILE A 38 -11.64 -2.41 1.30
C ILE A 38 -10.99 -1.02 1.36
N GLY A 39 -11.80 0.05 1.30
CA GLY A 39 -11.32 1.43 1.40
C GLY A 39 -10.65 1.72 2.74
N ALA A 40 -11.21 1.23 3.85
CA ALA A 40 -10.63 1.35 5.18
C ALA A 40 -9.29 0.59 5.29
N LEU A 41 -9.20 -0.63 4.73
CA LEU A 41 -7.94 -1.37 4.69
C LEU A 41 -6.87 -0.66 3.85
N CYS A 42 -7.24 -0.11 2.69
CA CYS A 42 -6.33 0.72 1.88
C CYS A 42 -5.87 1.96 2.65
N PHE A 43 -6.79 2.65 3.33
CA PHE A 43 -6.47 3.80 4.18
C PHE A 43 -5.47 3.43 5.27
N ILE A 44 -5.71 2.35 6.03
CA ILE A 44 -4.81 1.88 7.08
C ILE A 44 -3.44 1.52 6.51
N MET A 45 -3.38 0.89 5.34
CA MET A 45 -2.11 0.52 4.71
C MET A 45 -1.30 1.74 4.27
N PHE A 46 -1.92 2.72 3.61
CA PHE A 46 -1.21 3.95 3.25
C PHE A 46 -0.84 4.79 4.47
N LEU A 47 -1.66 4.80 5.50
CA LEU A 47 -1.33 5.45 6.77
C LEU A 47 -0.11 4.77 7.42
N ALA A 48 -0.07 3.44 7.42
CA ALA A 48 1.07 2.67 7.95
C ALA A 48 2.34 2.89 7.12
N GLU A 49 2.22 2.96 5.79
CA GLU A 49 3.34 3.23 4.89
C GLU A 49 3.90 4.65 5.11
N GLY A 50 3.03 5.65 5.23
CA GLY A 50 3.39 7.03 5.58
C GLY A 50 4.02 7.13 6.98
N SER A 51 3.46 6.42 7.96
CA SER A 51 4.03 6.34 9.31
C SER A 51 5.43 5.73 9.27
N MET A 52 5.66 4.67 8.50
CA MET A 52 6.99 4.07 8.36
C MET A 52 7.98 5.01 7.68
N LEU A 53 7.56 5.78 6.69
CA LEU A 53 8.40 6.78 6.02
C LEU A 53 8.94 7.83 7.00
N ASP A 54 8.08 8.35 7.87
CA ASP A 54 8.44 9.41 8.80
C ASP A 54 9.09 8.88 10.09
N TRP A 55 8.51 7.85 10.70
CA TRP A 55 8.97 7.34 11.98
C TRP A 55 10.14 6.36 11.92
N SER A 56 10.41 5.68 10.80
CA SER A 56 11.49 4.67 10.77
C SER A 56 12.87 5.27 11.06
N ALA A 57 13.15 6.44 10.50
CA ALA A 57 14.40 7.17 10.72
C ALA A 57 14.51 7.69 12.15
N LEU A 58 13.42 8.26 12.68
CA LEU A 58 13.36 8.73 14.07
C LEU A 58 13.53 7.56 15.04
N PHE A 59 12.87 6.43 14.81
CA PHE A 59 12.93 5.24 15.65
C PHE A 59 14.35 4.67 15.74
N LEU A 60 15.03 4.53 14.59
CA LEU A 60 16.41 4.03 14.55
C LEU A 60 17.40 4.97 15.24
N THR A 61 17.24 6.28 15.07
CA THR A 61 18.17 7.27 15.63
C THR A 61 17.92 7.52 17.12
N THR A 62 16.66 7.69 17.55
CA THR A 62 16.32 8.07 18.93
C THR A 62 16.24 6.90 19.90
N LEU A 63 15.66 5.77 19.50
CA LEU A 63 15.48 4.60 20.38
C LEU A 63 16.61 3.59 20.27
N ARG A 64 17.29 3.49 19.12
CA ARG A 64 18.34 2.48 18.89
C ARG A 64 19.75 3.07 18.76
N GLY A 65 19.91 4.39 18.88
CA GLY A 65 21.21 5.06 18.90
C GLY A 65 22.01 4.93 17.60
N VAL A 66 21.33 4.66 16.48
CA VAL A 66 21.97 4.56 15.17
C VAL A 66 22.42 5.95 14.70
N GLU A 67 23.60 6.03 14.09
CA GLU A 67 24.15 7.27 13.54
C GLU A 67 23.16 7.90 12.54
N HIS A 68 23.06 9.24 12.52
CA HIS A 68 22.16 9.96 11.61
C HIS A 68 22.39 9.61 10.12
N SER A 69 23.62 9.23 9.74
CA SER A 69 23.95 8.77 8.38
C SER A 69 23.25 7.46 7.99
N GLN A 70 22.86 6.64 8.97
CA GLN A 70 22.21 5.35 8.78
C GLN A 70 20.71 5.36 9.10
N ALA A 71 20.14 6.51 9.44
CA ALA A 71 18.71 6.67 9.74
C ALA A 71 17.81 6.19 8.60
N GLY A 72 18.25 6.35 7.34
CA GLY A 72 17.50 5.92 6.15
C GLY A 72 17.51 4.41 5.88
N LEU A 73 18.30 3.61 6.60
CA LEU A 73 18.41 2.17 6.35
C LEU A 73 17.09 1.42 6.59
N GLY A 74 16.30 1.84 7.59
CA GLY A 74 15.01 1.23 7.88
C GLY A 74 14.06 1.32 6.69
N TYR A 75 13.90 2.52 6.13
CA TYR A 75 13.08 2.75 4.96
C TYR A 75 13.66 2.09 3.69
N ALA A 76 14.98 2.12 3.50
CA ALA A 76 15.63 1.48 2.36
C ALA A 76 15.35 -0.03 2.34
N LEU A 77 15.52 -0.70 3.48
CA LEU A 77 15.25 -2.13 3.63
C LEU A 77 13.77 -2.45 3.49
N PHE A 78 12.89 -1.63 4.07
CA PHE A 78 11.44 -1.73 3.86
C PHE A 78 11.08 -1.66 2.37
N SER A 79 11.65 -0.71 1.62
CA SER A 79 11.39 -0.53 0.18
C SER A 79 11.92 -1.68 -0.67
N ILE A 80 13.11 -2.18 -0.36
CA ILE A 80 13.69 -3.36 -1.03
C ILE A 80 12.81 -4.58 -0.77
N ALA A 81 12.43 -4.80 0.49
CA ALA A 81 11.58 -5.91 0.89
C ALA A 81 10.20 -5.83 0.22
N MET A 82 9.62 -4.63 0.12
CA MET A 82 8.36 -4.41 -0.59
C MET A 82 8.49 -4.74 -2.08
N THR A 83 9.60 -4.35 -2.71
CA THR A 83 9.87 -4.62 -4.14
C THR A 83 10.02 -6.12 -4.39
N ILE A 84 10.80 -6.82 -3.56
CA ILE A 84 10.96 -8.28 -3.63
C ILE A 84 9.61 -8.98 -3.41
N GLY A 85 8.82 -8.50 -2.44
CA GLY A 85 7.50 -9.01 -2.13
C GLY A 85 6.51 -8.85 -3.27
N ARG A 86 6.57 -7.74 -4.04
CA ARG A 86 5.75 -7.56 -5.24
C ARG A 86 6.17 -8.49 -6.37
N LEU A 87 7.48 -8.63 -6.63
CA LEU A 87 7.98 -9.49 -7.70
C LEU A 87 7.68 -10.99 -7.48
N ASN A 88 7.67 -11.43 -6.23
CA ASN A 88 7.32 -12.82 -5.89
C ASN A 88 5.82 -12.98 -5.60
N GLY A 89 5.12 -11.88 -5.35
CA GLY A 89 3.75 -11.82 -4.89
C GLY A 89 2.75 -12.47 -5.81
N ASP A 90 2.81 -12.20 -7.12
CA ASP A 90 1.85 -12.75 -8.08
C ASP A 90 1.84 -14.29 -8.09
N ARG A 91 3.02 -14.91 -7.97
CA ARG A 91 3.14 -16.38 -7.88
C ARG A 91 2.53 -16.91 -6.58
N VAL A 92 2.81 -16.24 -5.47
CA VAL A 92 2.34 -16.64 -4.13
C VAL A 92 0.83 -16.44 -4.00
N VAL A 93 0.28 -15.35 -4.53
CA VAL A 93 -1.16 -15.07 -4.56
C VAL A 93 -1.90 -16.11 -5.39
N ASN A 94 -1.35 -16.49 -6.56
CA ASN A 94 -1.95 -17.53 -7.40
C ASN A 94 -1.90 -18.92 -6.74
N ALA A 95 -0.89 -19.21 -5.93
CA ALA A 95 -0.76 -20.49 -5.23
C ALA A 95 -1.60 -20.57 -3.94
N LEU A 96 -1.63 -19.51 -3.12
CA LEU A 96 -2.28 -19.51 -1.79
C LEU A 96 -3.71 -18.96 -1.82
N GLY A 97 -4.06 -18.20 -2.84
CA GLY A 97 -5.33 -17.48 -2.94
C GLY A 97 -5.33 -16.14 -2.21
N ARG A 98 -6.19 -15.22 -2.68
CA ARG A 98 -6.26 -13.82 -2.24
C ARG A 98 -6.47 -13.65 -0.73
N TYR A 99 -7.38 -14.43 -0.14
CA TYR A 99 -7.72 -14.32 1.28
C TYR A 99 -6.58 -14.76 2.19
N LYS A 100 -5.96 -15.92 1.92
CA LYS A 100 -4.85 -16.44 2.73
C LYS A 100 -3.63 -15.53 2.62
N MET A 101 -3.36 -14.97 1.44
CA MET A 101 -2.27 -14.03 1.27
C MET A 101 -2.48 -12.76 2.10
N LEU A 102 -3.70 -12.21 2.12
CA LEU A 102 -4.04 -11.05 2.96
C LEU A 102 -3.80 -11.38 4.44
N LEU A 103 -4.30 -12.52 4.91
CA LEU A 103 -4.19 -12.93 6.31
C LEU A 103 -2.73 -13.20 6.74
N LEU A 104 -1.98 -13.96 5.93
CA LEU A 104 -0.57 -14.25 6.18
C LEU A 104 0.29 -12.99 6.08
N GLY A 105 0.01 -12.10 5.12
CA GLY A 105 0.68 -10.81 4.98
C GLY A 105 0.46 -9.91 6.18
N SER A 106 -0.79 -9.78 6.65
CA SER A 106 -1.12 -9.03 7.86
C SER A 106 -0.50 -9.63 9.13
N LEU A 107 -0.50 -10.96 9.27
CA LEU A 107 0.18 -11.65 10.38
C LEU A 107 1.70 -11.41 10.34
N CYS A 108 2.31 -11.53 9.16
CA CYS A 108 3.73 -11.26 8.96
C CYS A 108 4.09 -9.81 9.36
N ALA A 109 3.25 -8.85 8.94
CA ALA A 109 3.43 -7.46 9.32
C ALA A 109 3.25 -7.23 10.83
N ALA A 110 2.26 -7.85 11.47
CA ALA A 110 2.05 -7.75 12.91
C ALA A 110 3.24 -8.33 13.70
N VAL A 111 3.76 -9.49 13.27
CA VAL A 111 4.94 -10.11 13.88
C VAL A 111 6.18 -9.26 13.66
N GLY A 112 6.39 -8.74 12.44
CA GLY A 112 7.51 -7.85 12.13
C GLY A 112 7.51 -6.57 12.98
N LEU A 113 6.33 -5.98 13.17
CA LEU A 113 6.16 -4.81 14.04
C LEU A 113 6.42 -5.16 15.51
N ALA A 114 5.89 -6.28 16.00
CA ALA A 114 6.13 -6.74 17.36
C ALA A 114 7.62 -6.99 17.63
N LEU A 115 8.33 -7.61 16.69
CA LEU A 115 9.77 -7.81 16.76
C LEU A 115 10.54 -6.49 16.81
N ALA A 116 10.15 -5.51 16.00
CA ALA A 116 10.78 -4.19 15.99
C ALA A 116 10.65 -3.46 17.33
N VAL A 117 9.49 -3.60 18.00
CA VAL A 117 9.20 -2.94 19.27
C VAL A 117 9.85 -3.65 20.47
N VAL A 118 9.73 -4.97 20.55
CA VAL A 118 10.14 -5.75 21.73
C VAL A 118 11.66 -5.90 21.82
N CYS A 119 12.36 -6.00 20.69
CA CYS A 119 13.79 -6.23 20.70
C CYS A 119 14.59 -4.92 20.64
N ASP A 120 15.52 -4.75 21.58
CA ASP A 120 16.38 -3.55 21.68
C ASP A 120 17.54 -3.51 20.66
N SER A 121 17.61 -4.48 19.75
CA SER A 121 18.66 -4.57 18.74
C SER A 121 18.26 -3.85 17.46
N ALA A 122 19.10 -2.94 16.97
CA ALA A 122 18.92 -2.27 15.69
C ALA A 122 18.78 -3.28 14.52
N ALA A 123 19.56 -4.37 14.52
CA ALA A 123 19.47 -5.39 13.47
C ALA A 123 18.11 -6.10 13.45
N ILE A 124 17.53 -6.38 14.63
CA ILE A 124 16.21 -7.00 14.74
C ILE A 124 15.11 -6.02 14.32
N ALA A 125 15.25 -4.73 14.65
CA ALA A 125 14.33 -3.70 14.17
C ALA A 125 14.34 -3.59 12.63
N LEU A 126 15.51 -3.64 12.00
CA LEU A 126 15.65 -3.63 10.54
C LEU A 126 15.02 -4.88 9.90
N LEU A 127 15.18 -6.06 10.51
CA LEU A 127 14.48 -7.28 10.08
C LEU A 127 12.96 -7.16 10.25
N GLY A 128 12.50 -6.55 11.34
CA GLY A 128 11.10 -6.25 11.57
C GLY A 128 10.51 -5.36 10.47
N PHE A 129 11.21 -4.29 10.10
CA PHE A 129 10.81 -3.42 8.98
C PHE A 129 10.77 -4.15 7.64
N MET A 130 11.74 -5.05 7.36
CA MET A 130 11.69 -5.89 6.17
C MET A 130 10.46 -6.82 6.17
N LEU A 131 10.15 -7.45 7.30
CA LEU A 131 8.98 -8.33 7.42
C LEU A 131 7.67 -7.56 7.22
N VAL A 132 7.57 -6.35 7.77
CA VAL A 132 6.42 -5.46 7.54
C VAL A 132 6.30 -5.11 6.06
N GLY A 133 7.41 -4.76 5.40
CA GLY A 133 7.44 -4.46 3.96
C GLY A 133 7.01 -5.64 3.09
N LEU A 134 7.47 -6.85 3.40
CA LEU A 134 7.05 -8.09 2.72
C LEU A 134 5.58 -8.43 2.97
N GLY A 135 5.09 -8.21 4.19
CA GLY A 135 3.69 -8.47 4.54
C GLY A 135 2.72 -7.50 3.85
N ALA A 136 3.10 -6.22 3.76
CA ALA A 136 2.28 -5.17 3.15
C ALA A 136 2.34 -5.16 1.60
N SER A 137 3.40 -5.69 0.99
CA SER A 137 3.68 -5.54 -0.46
C SER A 137 2.53 -5.98 -1.37
N ASN A 138 1.82 -7.03 -0.99
CA ASN A 138 0.78 -7.64 -1.80
C ASN A 138 -0.64 -7.23 -1.38
N VAL A 139 -0.78 -6.53 -0.26
CA VAL A 139 -2.09 -6.16 0.27
C VAL A 139 -2.77 -5.14 -0.63
N VAL A 140 -2.05 -4.09 -1.03
CA VAL A 140 -2.56 -3.05 -1.92
C VAL A 140 -3.10 -3.62 -3.25
N PRO A 141 -2.33 -4.38 -4.07
CA PRO A 141 -2.86 -4.92 -5.32
C PRO A 141 -4.02 -5.90 -5.12
N ILE A 142 -4.04 -6.68 -4.04
CA ILE A 142 -5.18 -7.56 -3.70
C ILE A 142 -6.43 -6.74 -3.41
N LEU A 143 -6.30 -5.64 -2.64
CA LEU A 143 -7.42 -4.76 -2.31
C LEU A 143 -7.97 -4.05 -3.55
N PHE A 144 -7.11 -3.55 -4.45
CA PHE A 144 -7.54 -2.98 -5.72
C PHE A 144 -8.23 -4.02 -6.62
N SER A 145 -7.70 -5.24 -6.70
CA SER A 145 -8.34 -6.35 -7.42
C SER A 145 -9.70 -6.72 -6.82
N ALA A 146 -9.82 -6.71 -5.49
CA ALA A 146 -11.08 -6.94 -4.80
C ALA A 146 -12.10 -5.81 -5.03
N ALA A 147 -11.64 -4.55 -5.06
CA ALA A 147 -12.49 -3.39 -5.37
C ALA A 147 -13.02 -3.40 -6.81
N GLY A 148 -12.26 -3.95 -7.77
CA GLY A 148 -12.70 -4.11 -9.16
C GLY A 148 -13.64 -5.29 -9.38
N ASN A 149 -13.60 -6.31 -8.52
CA ASN A 149 -14.34 -7.56 -8.69
C ASN A 149 -15.59 -7.67 -7.78
N GLN A 150 -15.98 -6.59 -7.11
CA GLN A 150 -17.21 -6.54 -6.32
C GLN A 150 -18.41 -6.17 -7.21
N HIS A 151 -19.61 -6.62 -6.82
CA HIS A 151 -20.87 -6.40 -7.55
C HIS A 151 -21.82 -5.37 -6.90
N ASP A 152 -21.47 -4.83 -5.73
CA ASP A 152 -22.25 -3.82 -5.01
C ASP A 152 -22.32 -2.47 -5.76
N MET A 153 -21.31 -2.13 -6.57
CA MET A 153 -21.30 -0.91 -7.39
C MET A 153 -20.36 -1.00 -8.61
N PRO A 154 -20.49 -0.11 -9.61
CA PRO A 154 -19.62 -0.10 -10.79
C PRO A 154 -18.14 -0.04 -10.41
N ALA A 155 -17.31 -0.91 -11.00
CA ALA A 155 -15.89 -1.05 -10.67
C ALA A 155 -15.14 0.30 -10.72
N ASN A 156 -15.48 1.16 -11.69
CA ASN A 156 -14.86 2.48 -11.84
C ASN A 156 -15.11 3.39 -10.62
N LEU A 157 -16.35 3.40 -10.11
CA LEU A 157 -16.72 4.17 -8.92
C LEU A 157 -16.07 3.58 -7.66
N ALA A 158 -15.88 2.26 -7.59
CA ALA A 158 -15.24 1.61 -6.45
C ALA A 158 -13.75 1.88 -6.34
N ILE A 159 -13.05 1.79 -7.46
CA ILE A 159 -11.65 2.14 -7.51
C ILE A 159 -11.48 3.63 -7.19
N ALA A 160 -12.35 4.51 -7.71
CA ALA A 160 -12.33 5.93 -7.39
C ALA A 160 -12.52 6.19 -5.87
N SER A 161 -13.57 5.65 -5.24
CA SER A 161 -13.82 5.85 -3.80
C SER A 161 -12.71 5.28 -2.92
N VAL A 162 -12.19 4.09 -3.25
CA VAL A 162 -11.05 3.47 -2.52
C VAL A 162 -9.79 4.32 -2.66
N THR A 163 -9.55 4.88 -3.85
CA THR A 163 -8.39 5.77 -4.09
C THR A 163 -8.54 7.08 -3.34
N THR A 164 -9.73 7.70 -3.35
CA THR A 164 -10.01 8.91 -2.57
C THR A 164 -9.79 8.69 -1.08
N LEU A 165 -10.27 7.57 -0.54
CA LEU A 165 -10.00 7.20 0.85
C LEU A 165 -8.50 6.95 1.08
N GLY A 166 -7.84 6.23 0.18
CA GLY A 166 -6.40 6.00 0.27
C GLY A 166 -5.59 7.30 0.34
N TYR A 167 -5.86 8.27 -0.54
CA TYR A 167 -5.20 9.57 -0.50
C TYR A 167 -5.55 10.38 0.76
N ALA A 168 -6.74 10.21 1.32
CA ALA A 168 -7.10 10.84 2.59
C ALA A 168 -6.18 10.39 3.74
N ALA A 169 -5.53 9.22 3.65
CA ALA A 169 -4.54 8.75 4.63
C ALA A 169 -3.27 9.60 4.67
N PHE A 170 -2.96 10.31 3.58
CA PHE A 170 -1.82 11.23 3.49
C PHE A 170 -2.19 12.66 3.88
N TRP A 171 -3.49 12.95 4.01
CA TRP A 171 -4.01 14.25 4.44
C TRP A 171 -3.89 14.58 5.96
N PRO A 172 -3.51 13.68 6.90
CA PRO A 172 -3.50 14.03 8.31
C PRO A 172 -2.15 14.60 8.73
N ASP A 173 -1.70 15.71 8.15
CA ASP A 173 -1.12 16.81 8.96
C ASP A 173 -0.94 18.10 8.15
N ARG A 174 -1.74 19.11 8.50
CA ARG A 174 -1.35 20.52 8.36
C ARG A 174 -1.27 21.07 9.77
N ARG A 175 -0.22 20.74 10.52
CA ARG A 175 0.18 21.48 11.72
C ARG A 175 1.68 21.54 11.84
#